data_AF-A0A1F9FTL1-F1
#
_entry.id   AF-A0A1F9FTL1-F1
#
_cell.length_a   1.000
_cell.length_b   1.000
_cell.length_c   1.000
_cell.angle_alpha   90.00
_cell.angle_beta   90.00
_cell.angle_gamma   90.00
#
_symmetry.space_group_name_H-M   'P 1'
#
loop_
_entity.id
_entity.type
_entity.pdbx_description
1 polymer ?
#
loop_
_entity_poly.entity_id
_entity_poly.type
_entity_poly.pdbx_seq_one_letter_code
_entity_poly.pdbx_strand_id
1 'polypeptide(L)'
;MFCAGYICLLSALEHYHVTDHIPKQTWILVPEPKRISSNDLRLVRSRNPQWDIGIRKTKDYWITTLERTLIDCLIHKHLIGSQTALEAIKTALAQKKVKLGNLYDMAKKMGVERRVHSYIEALAA
;
A
#
# COMPACT_ATOMS: atom_id res chain seq x y z
N MET A 1 -19.37 -11.08 3.26
CA MET A 1 -18.73 -10.86 4.58
C MET A 1 -17.26 -11.24 4.46
N PHE A 2 -16.40 -10.32 4.02
CA PHE A 2 -14.95 -10.56 3.98
C PHE A 2 -14.31 -9.87 5.19
N CYS A 3 -14.04 -10.66 6.24
CA CYS A 3 -13.34 -10.24 7.45
C CYS A 3 -11.84 -10.57 7.37
N ALA A 4 -11.24 -10.59 6.17
CA ALA A 4 -9.82 -10.85 5.99
C ALA A 4 -9.04 -9.53 6.09
N GLY A 5 -8.07 -9.48 6.99
CA GLY A 5 -7.08 -8.40 6.97
C GLY A 5 -6.03 -8.68 5.89
N TYR A 6 -5.40 -7.63 5.38
CA TYR A 6 -4.44 -7.71 4.28
C TYR A 6 -3.08 -7.17 4.70
N ILE A 7 -1.98 -7.86 4.38
CA ILE A 7 -0.64 -7.29 4.51
C ILE A 7 -0.57 -6.04 3.62
N CYS A 8 -0.08 -4.93 4.17
CA CYS A 8 -0.12 -3.62 3.52
C CYS A 8 1.12 -2.77 3.86
N LEU A 9 1.19 -1.59 3.24
CA LEU A 9 2.18 -0.55 3.51
C LEU A 9 3.60 -1.13 3.62
N LEU A 10 4.33 -0.86 4.70
CA LEU A 10 5.76 -1.18 4.81
C LEU A 10 6.06 -2.67 4.65
N SER A 11 5.24 -3.55 5.24
CA SER A 11 5.39 -5.01 5.07
C SER A 11 5.12 -5.46 3.64
N ALA A 12 4.19 -4.81 2.94
CA ALA A 12 3.97 -5.10 1.53
C ALA A 12 5.10 -4.56 0.64
N LEU A 13 5.65 -3.37 0.92
CA LEU A 13 6.80 -2.82 0.21
C LEU A 13 8.02 -3.75 0.33
N GLU A 14 8.29 -4.26 1.53
CA GLU A 14 9.36 -5.22 1.78
C GLU A 14 9.14 -6.51 0.98
N HIS A 15 7.92 -7.07 1.02
CA HIS A 15 7.55 -8.26 0.24
C HIS A 15 7.79 -8.09 -1.26
N TYR A 16 7.56 -6.89 -1.81
CA TYR A 16 7.83 -6.61 -3.22
C TYR A 16 9.27 -6.16 -3.50
N HIS A 17 10.14 -6.10 -2.49
CA HIS A 17 11.54 -5.65 -2.60
C HIS A 17 11.67 -4.27 -3.26
N VAL A 18 10.86 -3.32 -2.77
CA VAL A 18 10.86 -1.91 -3.24
C VAL A 18 11.12 -0.93 -2.09
N THR A 19 11.71 -1.40 -0.99
CA THR A 19 12.12 -0.61 0.17
C THR A 19 13.31 -1.26 0.83
N ASP A 20 14.21 -0.46 1.39
CA ASP A 20 15.31 -0.94 2.25
C ASP A 20 14.96 -0.87 3.74
N HIS A 21 13.79 -0.30 4.07
CA HIS A 21 13.28 -0.26 5.43
C HIS A 21 12.75 -1.62 5.87
N ILE A 22 13.31 -2.14 6.96
CA ILE A 22 12.86 -3.38 7.60
C ILE A 22 11.74 -3.03 8.60
N PRO A 23 10.51 -3.53 8.40
CA PRO A 23 9.40 -3.29 9.33
C PRO A 23 9.59 -4.07 10.63
N LYS A 24 9.54 -3.38 11.77
CA LYS A 24 9.58 -4.00 13.11
C LYS A 24 8.32 -4.78 13.48
N GLN A 25 7.24 -4.57 12.74
CA GLN A 25 5.91 -5.16 12.96
C GLN A 25 5.31 -5.52 11.61
N THR A 26 4.45 -6.53 11.56
CA THR A 26 3.66 -6.83 10.37
C THR A 26 2.50 -5.86 10.24
N TRP A 27 2.45 -5.12 9.14
CA TRP A 27 1.40 -4.14 8.87
C TRP A 27 0.19 -4.79 8.21
N ILE A 28 -0.97 -4.70 8.87
CA ILE A 28 -2.20 -5.34 8.39
C ILE A 28 -3.32 -4.31 8.29
N LEU A 29 -3.89 -4.17 7.09
CA LEU A 29 -5.10 -3.39 6.83
C LEU A 29 -6.32 -4.18 7.33
N VAL A 30 -7.11 -3.58 8.20
CA VAL A 30 -8.28 -4.20 8.82
C VAL A 30 -9.47 -3.24 8.91
N PRO A 31 -10.72 -3.76 8.99
CA PRO A 31 -11.88 -2.92 9.27
C PRO A 31 -11.68 -2.13 10.56
N GLU A 32 -12.13 -0.87 10.57
CA GLU A 32 -12.07 0.01 11.74
C GLU A 32 -12.48 -0.63 13.08
N PRO A 33 -13.59 -1.39 13.19
CA PRO A 33 -13.99 -1.96 14.48
C PRO A 33 -13.02 -3.02 15.02
N LYS A 34 -12.10 -3.56 14.19
CA LYS A 34 -11.21 -4.64 14.59
C LYS A 34 -10.18 -4.16 15.62
N ARG A 35 -10.26 -4.74 16.81
CA ARG A 35 -9.30 -4.52 17.90
C ARG A 35 -8.54 -5.81 18.17
N ILE A 36 -7.22 -5.75 18.00
CA ILE A 36 -6.28 -6.79 18.40
C ILE A 36 -5.12 -6.06 19.07
N SER A 37 -4.68 -6.57 20.21
CA SER A 37 -3.46 -6.13 20.88
C SER A 37 -2.39 -7.19 20.63
N SER A 38 -1.37 -6.85 19.86
CA SER A 38 -0.17 -7.67 19.65
C SER A 38 1.00 -6.73 19.42
N ASN A 39 2.14 -7.06 20.03
CA ASN A 39 3.37 -6.29 19.82
C ASN A 39 3.96 -6.49 18.41
N ASP A 40 3.62 -7.60 17.76
CA ASP A 40 4.16 -7.96 16.45
C ASP A 40 3.34 -7.37 15.29
N LEU A 41 2.15 -6.84 15.57
CA LEU A 41 1.21 -6.37 14.56
C LEU A 41 1.01 -4.86 14.62
N ARG A 42 1.05 -4.22 13.45
CA ARG A 42 0.61 -2.84 13.24
C ARG A 42 -0.68 -2.81 12.45
N LEU A 43 -1.78 -2.50 13.13
CA LEU A 43 -3.10 -2.43 12.48
C LEU A 43 -3.32 -1.08 11.80
N VAL A 44 -3.48 -1.10 10.48
CA VAL A 44 -3.97 0.03 9.68
C VAL A 44 -5.49 -0.13 9.58
N ARG A 45 -6.22 0.79 10.19
CA ARG A 45 -7.69 0.70 10.27
C ARG A 45 -8.32 1.59 9.22
N SER A 46 -9.24 1.02 8.44
CA SER A 46 -9.99 1.77 7.42
C SER A 46 -11.45 1.34 7.39
N ARG A 47 -12.34 2.30 7.09
CA ARG A 47 -13.78 2.04 6.90
C ARG A 47 -14.08 1.56 5.48
N ASN A 48 -13.53 2.27 4.49
CA ASN A 48 -13.77 1.98 3.08
C ASN A 48 -12.50 2.16 2.23
N PRO A 49 -11.53 1.24 2.34
CA PRO A 49 -10.34 1.28 1.51
C PRO A 49 -10.56 0.67 0.12
N GLN A 50 -11.77 0.27 -0.30
CA GLN A 50 -11.99 -0.59 -1.47
C GLN A 50 -11.38 -1.98 -1.27
N TRP A 51 -12.03 -2.79 -0.43
CA TRP A 51 -11.52 -4.05 0.11
C TRP A 51 -11.22 -5.15 -0.91
N ASP A 52 -11.75 -5.04 -2.12
CA ASP A 52 -11.59 -6.05 -3.18
C ASP A 52 -10.64 -5.58 -4.30
N ILE A 53 -10.19 -4.32 -4.28
CA ILE A 53 -9.40 -3.73 -5.35
C ILE A 53 -7.91 -3.83 -5.04
N GLY A 54 -7.18 -4.51 -5.94
CA GLY A 54 -5.73 -4.63 -5.83
C GLY A 54 -5.32 -5.49 -4.64
N ILE A 55 -6.06 -6.57 -4.39
CA ILE A 55 -5.74 -7.55 -3.36
C ILE A 55 -5.33 -8.87 -4.03
N ARG A 56 -4.24 -9.47 -3.57
CA ARG A 56 -3.71 -10.74 -4.05
C ARG A 56 -3.69 -11.77 -2.93
N LYS A 57 -4.18 -12.97 -3.21
CA LYS A 57 -4.07 -14.14 -2.32
C LYS A 57 -2.74 -14.85 -2.58
N THR A 58 -1.96 -15.10 -1.52
CA THR A 58 -0.82 -16.04 -1.54
C THR A 58 -1.28 -17.40 -1.00
N LYS A 59 -0.35 -18.35 -0.85
CA LYS A 59 -0.67 -19.63 -0.21
C LYS A 59 -1.14 -19.45 1.24
N ASP A 60 -0.55 -18.48 1.96
CA ASP A 60 -0.66 -18.39 3.41
C ASP A 60 -1.40 -17.12 3.89
N TYR A 61 -1.44 -16.07 3.07
CA TYR A 61 -2.00 -14.78 3.48
C TYR A 61 -2.54 -13.97 2.30
N TRP A 62 -3.18 -12.85 2.61
CA TRP A 62 -3.61 -11.87 1.62
C TRP A 62 -2.79 -10.60 1.73
N ILE A 63 -2.48 -9.97 0.60
CA ILE A 63 -1.60 -8.80 0.50
C ILE A 63 -2.11 -7.85 -0.58
N THR A 64 -1.88 -6.54 -0.42
CA THR A 64 -2.12 -5.56 -1.48
C THR A 64 -1.20 -5.84 -2.68
N THR A 65 -1.66 -5.67 -3.93
CA THR A 65 -0.78 -5.72 -5.11
C THR A 65 0.26 -4.60 -5.04
N LEU A 66 1.32 -4.65 -5.84
CA LEU A 66 2.36 -3.63 -5.81
C LEU A 66 1.78 -2.23 -6.12
N GLU A 67 0.98 -2.09 -7.18
CA GLU A 67 0.34 -0.82 -7.55
C GLU A 67 -0.55 -0.29 -6.43
N ARG A 68 -1.35 -1.18 -5.83
CA ARG A 68 -2.22 -0.85 -4.70
C ARG A 68 -1.42 -0.37 -3.50
N THR A 69 -0.35 -1.08 -3.18
CA THR A 69 0.55 -0.74 -2.07
C THR A 69 1.14 0.65 -2.26
N LEU A 70 1.65 0.96 -3.45
CA LEU A 70 2.24 2.26 -3.76
C LEU A 70 1.22 3.41 -3.65
N ILE A 71 -0.03 3.21 -4.08
CA ILE A 71 -1.12 4.18 -3.89
C ILE A 71 -1.48 4.33 -2.41
N ASP A 72 -1.62 3.21 -1.68
CA ASP A 72 -1.91 3.23 -0.25
C ASP A 72 -0.80 3.94 0.55
N CYS A 73 0.46 3.81 0.14
CA CYS A 73 1.59 4.51 0.73
C CYS A 73 1.45 6.04 0.62
N LEU A 74 0.99 6.57 -0.52
CA LEU A 74 0.72 8.00 -0.69
C LEU A 74 -0.46 8.48 0.18
N ILE A 75 -1.49 7.65 0.27
CA ILE A 75 -2.69 7.89 1.10
C ILE A 75 -2.33 7.92 2.60
N HIS A 76 -1.49 6.98 3.03
CA HIS A 76 -1.09 6.78 4.42
C HIS A 76 0.34 7.29 4.70
N LYS A 77 0.82 8.27 3.94
CA LYS A 77 2.15 8.87 4.10
C LYS A 77 2.43 9.42 5.51
N HIS A 78 1.38 9.77 6.27
CA HIS A 78 1.49 10.17 7.67
C HIS A 78 1.92 9.02 8.60
N LEU A 79 1.72 7.76 8.19
CA LEU A 79 2.14 6.58 8.95
C LEU A 79 3.55 6.10 8.59
N ILE A 80 3.92 6.17 7.31
CA ILE A 80 5.18 5.60 6.79
C ILE A 80 6.24 6.64 6.41
N GLY A 81 5.86 7.91 6.30
CA GLY A 81 6.69 9.00 5.76
C GLY A 81 6.49 9.23 4.26
N SER A 82 6.37 10.50 3.86
CA SER A 82 6.25 10.89 2.43
C SER A 82 7.48 10.50 1.61
N GLN A 83 8.67 10.63 2.19
CA GLN A 83 9.92 10.25 1.53
C GLN A 83 9.94 8.76 1.21
N THR A 84 9.67 7.92 2.21
CA THR A 84 9.55 6.46 2.07
C THR A 84 8.57 6.06 0.96
N ALA A 85 7.40 6.71 0.91
CA ALA A 85 6.40 6.44 -0.12
C ALA A 85 6.92 6.77 -1.53
N LEU A 86 7.58 7.92 -1.70
CA LEU A 86 8.12 8.36 -2.98
C LEU A 86 9.31 7.52 -3.42
N GLU A 87 10.23 7.20 -2.51
CA GLU A 87 11.37 6.31 -2.78
C GLU A 87 10.90 4.93 -3.21
N ALA A 88 9.89 4.37 -2.56
CA ALA A 88 9.33 3.08 -2.95
C ALA A 88 8.77 3.09 -4.38
N ILE A 89 8.08 4.17 -4.78
CA ILE A 89 7.57 4.32 -6.14
C ILE A 89 8.73 4.43 -7.14
N LYS A 90 9.73 5.27 -6.84
CA LYS A 90 10.92 5.43 -7.69
C LYS A 90 11.66 4.11 -7.87
N THR A 91 11.85 3.35 -6.79
CA THR A 91 12.47 2.03 -6.81
C THR A 91 11.68 1.04 -7.66
N ALA A 92 10.36 1.00 -7.52
CA ALA A 92 9.50 0.12 -8.32
C ALA A 92 9.54 0.46 -9.82
N LEU A 93 9.59 1.75 -10.17
CA LEU A 93 9.74 2.23 -11.56
C LEU A 93 11.12 1.90 -12.12
N ALA A 94 12.19 2.16 -11.36
CA ALA A 94 13.57 1.88 -11.76
C ALA A 94 13.80 0.38 -11.99
N GLN A 95 13.21 -0.47 -11.15
CA GLN A 95 13.23 -1.93 -11.30
C GLN A 95 12.24 -2.44 -12.38
N LYS A 96 11.51 -1.55 -13.07
CA LYS A 96 10.51 -1.86 -14.10
C LYS A 96 9.40 -2.81 -13.63
N LYS A 97 9.11 -2.85 -12.32
CA LYS A 97 8.05 -3.68 -11.73
C LYS A 97 6.65 -3.09 -11.98
N VAL A 98 6.60 -1.78 -12.20
CA VAL A 98 5.38 -1.03 -12.55
C VAL A 98 5.72 0.06 -13.56
N LYS A 99 4.72 0.58 -14.28
CA LYS A 99 4.81 1.83 -15.04
C LYS A 99 3.97 2.90 -14.35
N LEU A 100 4.26 4.16 -14.63
CA LEU A 100 3.50 5.28 -14.06
C LEU A 100 2.00 5.20 -14.40
N GLY A 101 1.65 4.76 -15.62
CA GLY A 101 0.27 4.52 -16.03
C GLY A 101 -0.46 3.49 -15.16
N ASN A 102 0.23 2.45 -14.66
CA ASN A 102 -0.39 1.48 -13.76
C ASN A 102 -0.82 2.12 -12.43
N LEU A 103 -0.09 3.13 -11.95
CA LEU A 103 -0.43 3.87 -10.73
C LEU A 103 -1.65 4.77 -10.96
N TYR A 104 -1.73 5.45 -12.10
CA TYR A 104 -2.92 6.21 -12.49
C TYR A 104 -4.16 5.31 -12.58
N ASP A 105 -4.04 4.16 -13.25
CA ASP A 105 -5.14 3.21 -13.38
C ASP A 105 -5.59 2.66 -12.03
N MET A 106 -4.65 2.36 -11.14
CA MET A 106 -4.97 1.88 -9.80
C MET A 106 -5.65 2.97 -8.96
N ALA A 107 -5.13 4.21 -8.98
CA ALA A 107 -5.75 5.33 -8.30
C ALA A 107 -7.19 5.56 -8.79
N LYS A 108 -7.43 5.40 -10.09
CA LYS A 108 -8.75 5.49 -10.72
C LYS A 108 -9.68 4.37 -10.29
N LYS A 109 -9.22 3.13 -10.35
CA LYS A 109 -10.00 1.97 -9.86
C LYS A 109 -10.41 2.15 -8.40
N MET A 110 -9.54 2.73 -7.58
CA MET A 110 -9.80 2.98 -6.17
C MET A 110 -10.64 4.25 -5.89
N GLY A 111 -10.85 5.13 -6.87
CA GLY A 111 -11.55 6.42 -6.70
C GLY A 111 -10.80 7.42 -5.83
N VAL A 112 -9.46 7.39 -5.85
CA VAL A 112 -8.58 8.22 -5.00
C VAL A 112 -7.68 9.15 -5.78
N GLU A 113 -7.88 9.33 -7.09
CA GLU A 113 -7.01 10.09 -7.98
C GLU A 113 -6.71 11.48 -7.41
N ARG A 114 -7.76 12.21 -6.99
CA ARG A 114 -7.63 13.56 -6.41
C ARG A 114 -6.67 13.63 -5.21
N ARG A 115 -6.51 12.54 -4.45
CA ARG A 115 -5.66 12.49 -3.25
C ARG A 115 -4.18 12.26 -3.57
N VAL A 116 -3.90 11.64 -4.70
CA VAL A 116 -2.55 11.19 -5.08
C VAL A 116 -2.00 11.88 -6.32
N HIS A 117 -2.85 12.60 -7.06
CA HIS A 117 -2.54 13.23 -8.34
C HIS A 117 -1.25 14.04 -8.31
N SER A 118 -1.10 14.98 -7.37
CA SER A 118 0.09 15.84 -7.28
C SER A 118 1.39 15.06 -7.09
N TYR A 119 1.33 13.90 -6.42
CA TYR A 119 2.51 13.05 -6.24
C TYR A 119 2.86 12.29 -7.52
N ILE A 120 1.86 11.78 -8.23
CA ILE A 120 2.09 11.02 -9.46
C ILE A 120 2.56 11.95 -10.59
N GLU A 121 2.04 13.18 -10.66
CA GLU A 121 2.51 14.21 -11.60
C GLU A 121 3.95 14.62 -11.33
N ALA A 122 4.33 14.82 -10.06
CA ALA A 122 5.70 15.15 -9.68
C ALA A 122 6.71 14.02 -10.00
N LEU A 123 6.23 12.80 -10.25
CA LEU A 123 7.04 11.67 -10.70
C LEU A 123 7.10 11.54 -12.23
N ALA A 124 6.22 12.25 -12.95
CA ALA A 124 6.18 12.29 -14.42
C ALA A 124 7.09 13.38 -15.00
N ALA A 125 7.36 14.43 -14.22
CA ALA A 125 8.24 15.55 -14.54
C ALA A 125 9.72 15.16 -14.38
#